data_AF-A0A0V1PZ07-F1
#
_entry.id   AF-A0A0V1PZ07-F1
#
_cell.length_a   1.000
_cell.length_b   1.000
_cell.length_c   1.000
_cell.angle_alpha   90.00
_cell.angle_beta   90.00
_cell.angle_gamma   90.00
#
_symmetry.space_group_name_H-M   'P 1'
#
loop_
_entity.id
_entity.type
_entity.pdbx_description
1 polymer ?
#
loop_
_entity_poly.entity_id
_entity_poly.type
_entity_poly.pdbx_seq_one_letter_code
_entity_poly.pdbx_strand_id
1 'polypeptide(L)'
;MITRKQIGVCARCAGIRGYSKVPKIPEEEEKNNSQQKDDKNSALVQRFTQILESKLSETSPSFINKDPKLKEIYSKYSVDSDKQFKMAFQKELSHLKSESILNRNRHAKDIADTVANKPWDGTESVHDVNLRMLLDLKPPPVKYQKTIITPPMSIKDRIENAKESSLDYKIGNTKKEDDNFRELYKEKLLGPSMFLNSSSPHTLLGMATTLADAKINASINHDTGHFNDTGDMSSVRGKPLDREHLRNCTDTNYFMNHILNKQEVLPPWIDSQQSIDRQIIDFRKTIDNEWFKFLFYNLKPASISRDAVLSRIDKISGNPSNYYDSEFYSRQLPYVIEKTKALNNLIRDYNLQSPSSSIHKFKLRPEIELRKLYDRTVSTLRDQALAWYENEEAAKQRQSNPKNYKSESMFGLFDSNGGSGGGSSNSNANGVRQRVPEKLHLWKSIKEMFK
;
A
#
# COMPACT_ATOMS: atom_id res chain seq x y z
N MET A 1 -9.54 -50.24 31.49
CA MET A 1 -9.43 -48.80 31.14
C MET A 1 -8.26 -48.60 30.20
N ILE A 2 -8.37 -49.11 28.97
CA ILE A 2 -7.43 -49.00 27.84
C ILE A 2 -8.27 -49.19 26.56
N THR A 3 -8.25 -48.22 25.64
CA THR A 3 -8.04 -48.36 24.17
C THR A 3 -8.58 -47.16 23.38
N ARG A 4 -7.68 -46.62 22.55
CA ARG A 4 -7.88 -45.57 21.55
C ARG A 4 -8.79 -46.08 20.41
N LYS A 5 -9.72 -45.23 19.95
CA LYS A 5 -10.52 -45.48 18.75
C LYS A 5 -9.86 -44.79 17.54
N GLN A 6 -9.31 -45.61 16.65
CA GLN A 6 -8.86 -45.21 15.31
C GLN A 6 -10.07 -44.85 14.43
N ILE A 7 -9.97 -43.77 13.67
CA ILE A 7 -10.90 -43.44 12.58
C ILE A 7 -10.14 -43.71 11.27
N GLY A 8 -10.71 -44.60 10.46
CA GLY A 8 -10.15 -45.08 9.21
C GLY A 8 -10.25 -44.05 8.08
N VAL A 9 -9.16 -43.96 7.33
CA VAL A 9 -8.99 -43.20 6.09
C VAL A 9 -9.61 -43.98 4.93
N CYS A 10 -10.45 -43.34 4.13
CA CYS A 10 -10.91 -43.88 2.84
C CYS A 10 -10.45 -42.95 1.72
N ALA A 11 -9.53 -43.45 0.89
CA ALA A 11 -9.06 -42.81 -0.32
C ALA A 11 -10.06 -43.01 -1.46
N ARG A 12 -10.33 -41.97 -2.27
CA ARG A 12 -10.78 -42.15 -3.65
C ARG A 12 -10.33 -40.99 -4.54
N CYS A 13 -9.74 -41.40 -5.65
CA CYS A 13 -9.15 -40.65 -6.73
C CYS A 13 -10.15 -39.75 -7.46
N ALA A 14 -9.70 -38.56 -7.89
CA ALA A 14 -10.32 -37.83 -8.99
C ALA A 14 -9.20 -37.29 -9.89
N GLY A 15 -9.10 -37.88 -11.08
CA GLY A 15 -8.07 -37.61 -12.08
C GLY A 15 -8.26 -36.27 -12.77
N ILE A 16 -7.14 -35.58 -12.91
CA ILE A 16 -6.91 -34.41 -13.76
C ILE A 16 -7.07 -34.85 -15.22
N ARG A 17 -8.03 -34.28 -15.96
CA ARG A 17 -8.10 -34.41 -17.42
C ARG A 17 -7.55 -33.14 -18.05
N GLY A 18 -6.39 -33.28 -18.69
CA GLY A 18 -5.80 -32.27 -19.55
C GLY A 18 -6.58 -32.15 -20.86
N TYR A 19 -6.67 -30.92 -21.36
CA TYR A 19 -7.10 -30.62 -22.72
C TYR A 19 -5.87 -30.53 -23.62
N SER A 20 -5.71 -31.50 -24.53
CA SER A 20 -4.76 -31.44 -25.63
C SER A 20 -5.36 -30.66 -26.80
N LYS A 21 -4.58 -29.71 -27.33
CA LYS A 21 -4.84 -29.00 -28.59
C LYS A 21 -4.69 -29.98 -29.76
N VAL A 22 -5.58 -29.89 -30.75
CA VAL A 22 -5.43 -30.48 -32.08
C VAL A 22 -5.28 -29.34 -33.10
N PRO A 23 -4.38 -29.44 -34.10
CA PRO A 23 -4.06 -28.34 -35.01
C PRO A 23 -5.02 -28.25 -36.21
N LYS A 24 -5.17 -27.03 -36.74
CA LYS A 24 -5.84 -26.70 -38.02
C LYS A 24 -4.87 -26.87 -39.19
N ILE A 25 -5.35 -27.47 -40.29
CA ILE A 25 -4.76 -27.44 -41.64
C ILE A 25 -5.91 -27.25 -42.66
N PRO A 26 -5.70 -26.56 -43.81
CA PRO A 26 -6.70 -25.70 -44.45
C PRO A 26 -7.46 -26.33 -45.63
N GLU A 27 -8.38 -25.49 -46.14
CA GLU A 27 -9.34 -25.62 -47.24
C GLU A 27 -8.77 -26.13 -48.57
N GLU A 28 -9.56 -26.97 -49.26
CA GLU A 28 -9.61 -27.02 -50.72
C GLU A 28 -11.09 -27.13 -51.17
N GLU A 29 -11.44 -26.28 -52.13
CA GLU A 29 -12.72 -26.23 -52.84
C GLU A 29 -12.77 -27.34 -53.89
N GLU A 30 -13.97 -27.87 -54.19
CA GLU A 30 -14.44 -27.97 -55.58
C GLU A 30 -15.91 -28.42 -55.65
N LYS A 31 -16.67 -27.74 -56.53
CA LYS A 31 -18.04 -28.09 -56.93
C LYS A 31 -17.97 -29.22 -57.95
N ASN A 32 -18.96 -30.12 -57.97
CA ASN A 32 -19.73 -30.46 -59.17
C ASN A 32 -20.92 -31.40 -58.89
N ASN A 33 -22.06 -31.04 -59.48
CA ASN A 33 -23.31 -31.80 -59.51
C ASN A 33 -23.17 -33.10 -60.30
N SER A 34 -23.70 -34.22 -59.80
CA SER A 34 -24.84 -34.96 -60.39
C SER A 34 -24.87 -36.41 -59.90
N GLN A 35 -25.94 -36.79 -59.16
CA GLN A 35 -26.73 -38.03 -59.25
C GLN A 35 -27.48 -38.26 -57.92
N GLN A 36 -28.65 -37.64 -57.81
CA GLN A 36 -29.71 -38.14 -56.94
C GLN A 36 -30.22 -39.46 -57.54
N LYS A 37 -29.92 -40.57 -56.86
CA LYS A 37 -30.74 -41.79 -56.82
C LYS A 37 -30.32 -42.63 -55.61
N ASP A 38 -31.28 -42.80 -54.70
CA ASP A 38 -31.39 -43.85 -53.68
C ASP A 38 -30.67 -43.73 -52.31
N ASP A 39 -30.52 -42.52 -51.76
CA ASP A 39 -30.06 -42.36 -50.35
C ASP A 39 -31.08 -42.79 -49.29
N LYS A 40 -32.36 -42.92 -49.68
CA LYS A 40 -33.44 -43.36 -48.76
C LYS A 40 -33.33 -44.82 -48.34
N ASN A 41 -32.56 -45.63 -49.09
CA ASN A 41 -32.27 -47.02 -48.78
C ASN A 41 -30.77 -47.25 -48.49
N SER A 42 -30.01 -46.19 -48.20
CA SER A 42 -28.61 -46.37 -47.81
C SER A 42 -28.53 -47.11 -46.47
N ALA A 43 -27.70 -48.15 -46.42
CA ALA A 43 -27.52 -48.97 -45.22
C ALA A 43 -27.10 -48.14 -43.99
N LEU A 44 -26.48 -46.99 -44.23
CA LEU A 44 -26.02 -46.07 -43.20
C LEU A 44 -27.18 -45.23 -42.62
N VAL A 45 -28.12 -44.77 -43.45
CA VAL A 45 -29.37 -44.14 -42.97
C VAL A 45 -30.22 -45.17 -42.23
N GLN A 46 -30.34 -46.40 -42.73
CA GLN A 46 -31.05 -47.47 -42.02
C GLN A 46 -30.41 -47.79 -40.67
N ARG A 47 -29.07 -47.80 -40.60
CA ARG A 47 -28.35 -48.00 -39.34
C ARG A 47 -28.55 -46.81 -38.38
N PHE A 48 -28.57 -45.58 -38.88
CA PHE A 48 -28.85 -44.40 -38.05
C PHE A 48 -30.31 -44.36 -37.57
N THR A 49 -31.28 -44.73 -38.41
CA THR A 49 -32.68 -44.86 -37.98
C THR A 49 -32.83 -45.97 -36.96
N GLN A 50 -32.13 -47.09 -37.13
CA GLN A 50 -32.12 -48.19 -36.15
C GLN A 50 -31.48 -47.78 -34.82
N ILE A 51 -30.40 -46.97 -34.84
CA ILE A 51 -29.79 -46.39 -33.64
C ILE A 51 -30.73 -45.36 -32.99
N LEU A 52 -31.43 -44.54 -33.76
CA LEU A 52 -32.42 -43.60 -33.23
C LEU A 52 -33.62 -44.32 -32.63
N GLU A 53 -34.11 -45.38 -33.27
CA GLU A 53 -35.22 -46.20 -32.79
C GLU A 53 -34.81 -47.00 -31.55
N SER A 54 -33.59 -47.56 -31.52
CA SER A 54 -33.06 -48.20 -30.33
C SER A 54 -32.91 -47.19 -29.19
N LYS A 55 -32.44 -45.97 -29.46
CA LYS A 55 -32.32 -44.91 -28.45
C LYS A 55 -33.68 -44.39 -27.97
N LEU A 56 -34.66 -44.24 -28.86
CA LEU A 56 -36.04 -43.89 -28.49
C LEU A 56 -36.70 -44.98 -27.64
N SER A 57 -36.39 -46.25 -27.91
CA SER A 57 -36.87 -47.40 -27.13
C SER A 57 -36.16 -47.54 -25.77
N GLU A 58 -34.88 -47.15 -25.68
CA GLU A 58 -34.09 -47.14 -24.44
C GLU A 58 -34.41 -45.94 -23.55
N THR A 59 -34.78 -44.79 -24.14
CA THR A 59 -35.22 -43.63 -23.36
C THR A 59 -36.62 -43.89 -22.82
N SER A 60 -36.74 -43.97 -21.50
CA SER A 60 -38.05 -43.91 -20.85
C SER A 60 -38.83 -42.70 -21.40
N PRO A 61 -40.11 -42.84 -21.80
CA PRO A 61 -40.89 -41.71 -22.25
C PRO A 61 -40.83 -40.64 -21.17
N SER A 62 -40.50 -39.40 -21.56
CA SER A 62 -40.44 -38.26 -20.65
C SER A 62 -41.68 -38.26 -19.74
N PHE A 63 -41.55 -37.86 -18.48
CA PHE A 63 -42.68 -37.84 -17.54
C PHE A 63 -43.94 -37.16 -18.11
N ILE A 64 -43.75 -36.20 -19.01
CA ILE A 64 -44.80 -35.47 -19.75
C ILE A 64 -45.62 -36.37 -20.68
N ASN A 65 -45.01 -37.40 -21.28
CA ASN A 65 -45.69 -38.32 -22.20
C ASN A 65 -46.47 -39.43 -21.48
N LYS A 66 -46.21 -39.66 -20.19
CA LYS A 66 -46.90 -40.68 -19.38
C LYS A 66 -48.26 -40.21 -18.91
N ASP A 67 -48.39 -38.93 -18.55
CA ASP A 67 -49.65 -38.37 -18.07
C ASP A 67 -50.37 -37.61 -19.19
N PRO A 68 -51.60 -38.02 -19.57
CA PRO A 68 -52.35 -37.35 -20.64
C PRO A 68 -52.65 -35.89 -20.30
N LYS A 69 -52.82 -35.58 -19.01
CA LYS A 69 -53.04 -34.22 -18.51
C LYS A 69 -51.80 -33.34 -18.63
N LEU A 70 -50.60 -33.87 -18.37
CA LEU A 70 -49.35 -33.13 -18.58
C LEU A 70 -49.10 -32.92 -20.07
N LYS A 71 -49.48 -33.87 -20.92
CA LYS A 71 -49.41 -33.72 -22.38
C LYS A 71 -50.37 -32.65 -22.90
N GLU A 72 -51.58 -32.53 -22.36
CA GLU A 72 -52.53 -31.46 -22.69
C GLU A 72 -52.07 -30.08 -22.20
N ILE A 73 -51.54 -30.00 -20.98
CA ILE A 73 -50.95 -28.76 -20.45
C ILE A 73 -49.73 -28.38 -21.29
N TYR A 74 -48.87 -29.35 -21.60
CA TYR A 74 -47.72 -29.14 -22.44
C TYR A 74 -48.14 -28.71 -23.84
N SER A 75 -49.13 -29.33 -24.49
CA SER A 75 -49.57 -28.89 -25.83
C SER A 75 -50.16 -27.48 -25.78
N LYS A 76 -50.95 -27.15 -24.75
CA LYS A 76 -51.54 -25.82 -24.53
C LYS A 76 -50.48 -24.72 -24.38
N TYR A 77 -49.38 -24.99 -23.68
CA TYR A 77 -48.29 -24.04 -23.42
C TYR A 77 -47.03 -24.30 -24.27
N SER A 78 -47.04 -25.32 -25.12
CA SER A 78 -45.90 -25.63 -25.98
C SER A 78 -45.79 -24.55 -27.05
N VAL A 79 -44.53 -24.24 -27.37
CA VAL A 79 -43.93 -23.63 -28.57
C VAL A 79 -44.81 -22.66 -29.39
N ASP A 80 -46.03 -23.01 -29.76
CA ASP A 80 -46.95 -22.17 -30.51
C ASP A 80 -47.52 -21.00 -29.69
N SER A 81 -47.85 -21.18 -28.41
CA SER A 81 -48.28 -20.06 -27.55
C SER A 81 -47.13 -19.09 -27.27
N ASP A 82 -45.93 -19.61 -27.01
CA ASP A 82 -44.70 -18.82 -26.87
C ASP A 82 -44.32 -18.10 -28.17
N LYS A 83 -44.47 -18.74 -29.33
CA LYS A 83 -44.23 -18.12 -30.65
C LYS A 83 -45.26 -17.04 -30.92
N GLN A 84 -46.55 -17.30 -30.66
CA GLN A 84 -47.63 -16.34 -30.81
C GLN A 84 -47.42 -15.14 -29.88
N PHE A 85 -47.03 -15.37 -28.63
CA PHE A 85 -46.68 -14.31 -27.68
C PHE A 85 -45.46 -13.50 -28.15
N LYS A 86 -44.38 -14.17 -28.57
CA LYS A 86 -43.17 -13.50 -29.10
C LYS A 86 -43.46 -12.73 -30.38
N MET A 87 -44.39 -13.19 -31.21
CA MET A 87 -44.84 -12.49 -32.41
C MET A 87 -45.72 -11.29 -32.07
N ALA A 88 -46.68 -11.45 -31.16
CA ALA A 88 -47.57 -10.37 -30.71
C ALA A 88 -46.81 -9.23 -30.04
N PHE A 89 -45.82 -9.56 -29.20
CA PHE A 89 -45.04 -8.59 -28.42
C PHE A 89 -43.61 -8.40 -28.94
N GLN A 90 -43.39 -8.65 -30.24
CA GLN A 90 -42.05 -8.58 -30.84
C GLN A 90 -41.36 -7.22 -30.61
N LYS A 91 -42.12 -6.13 -30.77
CA LYS A 91 -41.62 -4.76 -30.59
C LYS A 91 -41.20 -4.49 -29.16
N GLU A 92 -42.02 -4.86 -28.19
CA GLU A 92 -41.77 -4.65 -26.75
C GLU A 92 -40.61 -5.51 -26.26
N LEU A 93 -40.55 -6.78 -26.68
CA LEU A 93 -39.43 -7.67 -26.39
C LEU A 93 -38.12 -7.17 -27.01
N SER A 94 -38.17 -6.54 -28.18
CA SER A 94 -36.99 -5.91 -28.79
C SER A 94 -36.52 -4.70 -28.00
N HIS A 95 -37.45 -3.90 -27.46
CA HIS A 95 -37.15 -2.75 -26.60
C HIS A 95 -36.49 -3.21 -25.30
N LEU A 96 -37.10 -4.18 -24.59
CA LEU A 96 -36.55 -4.76 -23.36
C LEU A 96 -35.16 -5.38 -23.57
N LYS A 97 -34.93 -6.03 -24.71
CA LYS A 97 -33.60 -6.55 -25.09
C LYS A 97 -32.59 -5.45 -25.42
N SER A 98 -33.04 -4.29 -25.87
CA SER A 98 -32.16 -3.15 -26.16
C SER A 98 -31.83 -2.32 -24.92
N GLU A 99 -32.57 -2.49 -23.82
CA GLU A 99 -32.33 -1.78 -22.56
C GLU A 99 -30.95 -2.14 -21.98
N SER A 100 -30.04 -1.18 -22.01
CA SER A 100 -28.67 -1.33 -21.51
C SER A 100 -28.64 -1.64 -20.00
N ILE A 101 -29.59 -1.08 -19.24
CA ILE A 101 -29.66 -1.18 -17.79
C ILE A 101 -30.04 -2.62 -17.37
N LEU A 102 -31.04 -3.21 -18.05
CA LEU A 102 -31.49 -4.58 -17.78
C LEU A 102 -30.46 -5.64 -18.19
N ASN A 103 -29.72 -5.40 -19.28
CA ASN A 103 -28.69 -6.32 -19.74
C ASN A 103 -27.40 -6.27 -18.91
N ARG A 104 -27.01 -5.08 -18.43
CA ARG A 104 -25.73 -4.90 -17.72
C ARG A 104 -25.83 -5.17 -16.23
N ASN A 105 -27.01 -4.95 -15.63
CA ASN A 105 -27.20 -5.09 -14.20
C ASN A 105 -28.19 -6.21 -13.87
N ARG A 106 -27.69 -7.27 -13.22
CA ARG A 106 -28.51 -8.38 -12.74
C ARG A 106 -29.61 -7.91 -11.78
N HIS A 107 -29.33 -6.94 -10.91
CA HIS A 107 -30.33 -6.39 -10.00
C HIS A 107 -31.45 -5.65 -10.74
N ALA A 108 -31.13 -4.92 -11.81
CA ALA A 108 -32.16 -4.23 -12.59
C ALA A 108 -33.08 -5.23 -13.30
N LYS A 109 -32.53 -6.35 -13.77
CA LYS A 109 -33.31 -7.44 -14.36
C LYS A 109 -34.23 -8.13 -13.34
N ASP A 110 -33.75 -8.29 -12.12
CA ASP A 110 -34.51 -8.86 -11.00
C ASP A 110 -35.68 -7.94 -10.61
N ILE A 111 -35.42 -6.65 -10.43
CA ILE A 111 -36.44 -5.63 -10.12
C ILE A 111 -37.49 -5.52 -11.24
N ALA A 112 -37.08 -5.66 -12.51
CA ALA A 112 -37.98 -5.61 -13.66
C ALA A 112 -38.83 -6.87 -13.83
N ASP A 113 -38.52 -7.96 -13.11
CA ASP A 113 -39.34 -9.17 -13.13
C ASP A 113 -40.61 -8.96 -12.29
N THR A 114 -41.67 -8.49 -12.94
CA THR A 114 -42.97 -8.24 -12.32
C THR A 114 -43.67 -9.51 -11.84
N VAL A 115 -43.17 -10.70 -12.21
CA VAL A 115 -43.70 -11.99 -11.76
C VAL A 115 -43.14 -12.35 -10.38
N ALA A 116 -41.84 -12.10 -10.18
CA ALA A 116 -41.17 -12.36 -8.91
C ALA A 116 -41.34 -11.20 -7.91
N ASN A 117 -41.29 -9.96 -8.40
CA ASN A 117 -41.30 -8.74 -7.58
C ASN A 117 -42.56 -7.92 -7.88
N LYS A 118 -43.31 -7.59 -6.82
CA LYS A 118 -44.49 -6.72 -6.94
C LYS A 118 -44.01 -5.31 -7.33
N PRO A 119 -44.69 -4.62 -8.26
CA PRO A 119 -44.44 -3.20 -8.53
C PRO A 119 -44.56 -2.38 -7.24
N TRP A 120 -43.71 -1.36 -7.11
CA TRP A 120 -43.67 -0.51 -5.92
C TRP A 120 -45.03 0.17 -5.66
N ASP A 121 -45.61 -0.11 -4.49
CA ASP A 121 -46.95 0.33 -4.08
C ASP A 121 -46.89 1.55 -3.14
N GLY A 122 -45.74 2.23 -3.07
CA GLY A 122 -45.48 3.31 -2.12
C GLY A 122 -45.11 2.83 -0.71
N THR A 123 -45.32 1.55 -0.39
CA THR A 123 -44.93 0.93 0.89
C THR A 123 -43.87 -0.13 0.66
N GLU A 124 -42.84 -0.15 1.52
CA GLU A 124 -41.76 -1.14 1.47
C GLU A 124 -42.24 -2.47 2.07
N SER A 125 -41.92 -3.59 1.42
CA SER A 125 -42.19 -4.91 1.98
C SER A 125 -41.31 -5.15 3.21
N VAL A 126 -41.82 -5.86 4.22
CA VAL A 126 -41.03 -6.25 5.41
C VAL A 126 -39.78 -7.03 5.01
N HIS A 127 -39.85 -7.81 3.93
CA HIS A 127 -38.70 -8.53 3.40
C HIS A 127 -37.60 -7.59 2.92
N ASP A 128 -37.97 -6.55 2.16
CA ASP A 128 -37.04 -5.55 1.62
C ASP A 128 -36.46 -4.68 2.74
N VAL A 129 -37.27 -4.29 3.73
CA VAL A 129 -36.81 -3.55 4.93
C VAL A 129 -35.75 -4.36 5.68
N ASN A 130 -35.99 -5.66 5.89
CA ASN A 130 -35.04 -6.53 6.56
C ASN A 130 -33.78 -6.75 5.74
N LEU A 131 -33.90 -6.95 4.42
CA LEU A 131 -32.77 -7.08 3.50
C LEU A 131 -31.92 -5.80 3.50
N ARG A 132 -32.55 -4.63 3.50
CA ARG A 132 -31.89 -3.34 3.60
C ARG A 132 -31.14 -3.19 4.93
N MET A 133 -31.78 -3.51 6.06
CA MET A 133 -31.08 -3.50 7.36
C MET A 133 -29.86 -4.43 7.36
N LEU A 134 -29.96 -5.63 6.77
CA LEU A 134 -28.85 -6.56 6.67
C LEU A 134 -27.72 -6.08 5.75
N LEU A 135 -28.05 -5.34 4.69
CA LEU A 135 -27.07 -4.73 3.79
C LEU A 135 -26.41 -3.50 4.43
N ASP A 136 -27.18 -2.65 5.10
CA ASP A 136 -26.70 -1.44 5.79
C ASP A 136 -25.83 -1.76 7.02
N LEU A 137 -26.06 -2.92 7.66
CA LEU A 137 -25.24 -3.40 8.78
C LEU A 137 -23.76 -3.63 8.41
N LYS A 138 -23.43 -3.76 7.13
CA LYS A 138 -22.06 -3.97 6.66
C LYS A 138 -21.67 -2.78 5.79
N PRO A 139 -20.55 -2.08 6.08
CA PRO A 139 -20.07 -1.08 5.14
C PRO A 139 -19.88 -1.75 3.77
N PRO A 140 -20.13 -1.03 2.66
CA PRO A 140 -19.89 -1.59 1.35
C PRO A 140 -18.46 -2.13 1.34
N PRO A 141 -18.24 -3.39 0.94
CA PRO A 141 -16.92 -3.97 1.00
C PRO A 141 -16.00 -3.03 0.25
N VAL A 142 -15.01 -2.48 0.97
CA VAL A 142 -13.95 -1.70 0.33
C VAL A 142 -13.46 -2.63 -0.75
N LYS A 143 -13.60 -2.19 -2.02
CA LYS A 143 -13.00 -2.89 -3.13
C LYS A 143 -11.51 -2.66 -2.94
N TYR A 144 -10.90 -3.40 -2.01
CA TYR A 144 -9.56 -3.89 -2.22
C TYR A 144 -9.63 -4.40 -3.64
N GLN A 145 -8.84 -3.80 -4.53
CA GLN A 145 -8.48 -4.50 -5.73
C GLN A 145 -7.96 -5.80 -5.17
N LYS A 146 -8.82 -6.83 -5.19
CA LYS A 146 -8.37 -8.20 -5.07
C LYS A 146 -7.17 -8.16 -6.01
N THR A 147 -5.99 -8.52 -5.52
CA THR A 147 -4.92 -8.97 -6.39
C THR A 147 -5.49 -10.21 -7.05
N ILE A 148 -6.43 -9.96 -7.97
CA ILE A 148 -7.01 -10.88 -8.89
C ILE A 148 -5.77 -11.26 -9.64
N ILE A 149 -5.52 -12.56 -9.62
CA ILE A 149 -4.86 -13.28 -10.68
C ILE A 149 -5.52 -12.77 -11.97
N THR A 150 -5.11 -11.60 -12.44
CA THR A 150 -5.50 -11.07 -13.73
C THR A 150 -4.98 -12.11 -14.69
N PRO A 151 -5.80 -12.61 -15.64
CA PRO A 151 -5.29 -13.49 -16.66
C PRO A 151 -4.02 -12.85 -17.23
N PRO A 152 -2.92 -13.63 -17.40
CA PRO A 152 -1.64 -13.05 -17.76
C PRO A 152 -1.84 -12.19 -19.02
N MET A 153 -1.58 -10.88 -18.89
CA MET A 153 -1.76 -9.94 -19.99
C MET A 153 -0.96 -10.43 -21.20
N SER A 154 -1.55 -10.27 -22.37
CA SER A 154 -0.89 -10.55 -23.64
C SER A 154 0.48 -9.85 -23.67
N ILE A 155 1.48 -10.49 -24.27
CA ILE A 155 2.83 -9.91 -24.38
C ILE A 155 2.77 -8.55 -25.07
N LYS A 156 1.86 -8.39 -26.04
CA LYS A 156 1.61 -7.11 -26.73
C LYS A 156 1.13 -6.04 -25.75
N ASP A 157 0.06 -6.30 -25.01
CA ASP A 157 -0.51 -5.36 -24.04
C ASP A 157 0.48 -5.03 -22.91
N ARG A 158 1.35 -5.98 -22.54
CA ARG A 158 2.42 -5.75 -21.57
C ARG A 158 3.48 -4.78 -22.09
N ILE A 159 3.87 -4.94 -23.36
CA ILE A 159 4.83 -4.04 -24.02
C ILE A 159 4.20 -2.66 -24.22
N GLU A 160 2.93 -2.58 -24.62
CA GLU A 160 2.19 -1.32 -24.77
C GLU A 160 2.07 -0.61 -23.42
N ASN A 161 1.60 -1.28 -22.37
CA ASN A 161 1.53 -0.71 -21.02
C ASN A 161 2.91 -0.27 -20.49
N ALA A 162 3.99 -1.01 -20.78
CA ALA A 162 5.33 -0.63 -20.38
C ALA A 162 5.83 0.60 -21.14
N LYS A 163 5.53 0.70 -22.44
CA LYS A 163 5.83 1.88 -23.26
C LYS A 163 5.05 3.09 -22.76
N GLU A 164 3.75 2.96 -22.53
CA GLU A 164 2.90 4.02 -21.98
C GLU A 164 3.37 4.45 -20.59
N SER A 165 3.64 3.51 -19.67
CA SER A 165 4.18 3.82 -18.33
C SER A 165 5.53 4.55 -18.40
N SER A 166 6.40 4.17 -19.34
CA SER A 166 7.68 4.84 -19.55
C SER A 166 7.54 6.24 -20.17
N LEU A 167 6.50 6.44 -20.99
CA LEU A 167 6.16 7.74 -21.55
C LEU A 167 5.56 8.64 -20.47
N ASP A 168 4.64 8.13 -19.65
CA ASP A 168 4.05 8.84 -18.52
C ASP A 168 5.13 9.30 -17.51
N TYR A 169 6.12 8.45 -17.22
CA TYR A 169 7.25 8.82 -16.35
C TYR A 169 8.16 9.90 -16.97
N LYS A 170 8.29 9.92 -18.30
CA LYS A 170 9.05 10.97 -19.02
C LYS A 170 8.28 12.26 -19.19
N ILE A 171 6.96 12.17 -19.34
CA ILE A 171 6.05 13.30 -19.56
C ILE A 171 5.65 13.95 -18.23
N GLY A 172 5.89 13.28 -17.08
CA GLY A 172 5.65 13.83 -15.75
C GLY A 172 4.17 14.03 -15.44
N ASN A 173 3.28 13.41 -16.22
CA ASN A 173 1.83 13.53 -16.03
C ASN A 173 1.31 12.38 -15.17
N THR A 174 1.85 12.27 -13.95
CA THR A 174 1.26 11.40 -12.93
C THR A 174 0.13 12.16 -12.24
N LYS A 175 -1.06 11.59 -12.38
CA LYS A 175 -2.37 12.13 -12.03
C LYS A 175 -2.45 12.50 -10.54
N LYS A 176 -3.21 13.56 -10.25
CA LYS A 176 -3.60 14.09 -8.92
C LYS A 176 -4.14 13.06 -7.91
N GLU A 177 -4.41 11.83 -8.34
CA GLU A 177 -4.94 10.74 -7.52
C GLU A 177 -3.83 9.98 -6.77
N ASP A 178 -2.64 9.87 -7.37
CA ASP A 178 -1.47 9.23 -6.74
C ASP A 178 -0.88 10.12 -5.64
N ASP A 179 -0.99 11.44 -5.78
CA ASP A 179 -0.63 12.40 -4.74
C ASP A 179 -1.55 12.24 -3.52
N ASN A 180 -2.86 12.10 -3.72
CA ASN A 180 -3.79 11.83 -2.62
C ASN A 180 -3.48 10.49 -1.93
N PHE A 181 -3.16 9.44 -2.69
CA PHE A 181 -2.78 8.14 -2.11
C PHE A 181 -1.45 8.22 -1.35
N ARG A 182 -0.46 8.92 -1.90
CA ARG A 182 0.83 9.13 -1.27
C ARG A 182 0.73 10.01 -0.03
N GLU A 183 -0.12 11.02 -0.04
CA GLU A 183 -0.46 11.85 1.12
C GLU A 183 -1.17 11.04 2.19
N LEU A 184 -2.17 10.22 1.84
CA LEU A 184 -2.86 9.30 2.75
C LEU A 184 -1.89 8.31 3.42
N TYR A 185 -0.96 7.73 2.65
CA TYR A 185 0.06 6.84 3.20
C TYR A 185 1.09 7.60 4.04
N LYS A 186 1.46 8.81 3.65
CA LYS A 186 2.40 9.66 4.40
C LYS A 186 1.78 10.12 5.73
N GLU A 187 0.51 10.51 5.76
CA GLU A 187 -0.27 10.80 6.97
C GLU A 187 -0.35 9.58 7.90
N LYS A 188 -0.55 8.38 7.34
CA LYS A 188 -0.65 7.13 8.12
C LYS A 188 0.69 6.63 8.68
N LEU A 189 1.81 6.87 7.99
CA LEU A 189 3.15 6.40 8.39
C LEU A 189 3.92 7.42 9.24
N LEU A 190 3.84 8.72 8.91
CA LEU A 190 4.55 9.78 9.64
C LEU A 190 3.72 10.37 10.77
N GLY A 191 2.40 10.17 10.76
CA GLY A 191 1.47 10.71 11.73
C GLY A 191 1.19 12.22 11.54
N PRO A 192 0.08 12.74 12.10
CA PRO A 192 -0.36 14.13 11.90
C PRO A 192 0.60 15.23 12.39
N SER A 193 1.56 14.89 13.25
CA SER A 193 2.48 15.85 13.87
C SER A 193 3.49 16.47 12.89
N MET A 194 3.69 15.85 11.72
CA MET A 194 4.65 16.33 10.71
C MET A 194 4.05 17.35 9.72
N PHE A 195 2.72 17.42 9.61
CA PHE A 195 2.03 18.19 8.56
C PHE A 195 1.37 19.47 9.06
N LEU A 196 1.04 19.48 10.34
CA LEU A 196 0.48 20.62 11.02
C LEU A 196 1.65 21.49 11.52
N ASN A 197 1.73 22.74 11.07
CA ASN A 197 2.56 23.75 11.74
C ASN A 197 2.04 23.86 13.18
N SER A 198 2.68 23.15 14.12
CA SER A 198 2.34 23.11 15.57
C SER A 198 2.22 24.51 16.20
N SER A 199 2.71 25.53 15.50
CA SER A 199 2.74 26.94 15.91
C SER A 199 1.42 27.72 15.80
N SER A 200 0.37 27.20 15.13
CA SER A 200 -0.90 27.94 14.95
C SER A 200 -1.99 27.52 15.95
N PRO A 201 -2.77 28.45 16.55
CA PRO A 201 -3.82 28.10 17.50
C PRO A 201 -5.00 27.32 16.87
N HIS A 202 -5.29 27.53 15.58
CA HIS A 202 -6.27 26.71 14.84
C HIS A 202 -5.77 25.28 14.60
N THR A 203 -4.46 25.07 14.68
CA THR A 203 -3.82 23.77 14.46
C THR A 203 -3.94 22.86 15.68
N LEU A 204 -4.13 23.41 16.88
CA LEU A 204 -4.30 22.67 18.12
C LEU A 204 -5.64 21.89 18.14
N LEU A 205 -6.71 22.56 17.73
CA LEU A 205 -8.01 21.93 17.53
C LEU A 205 -7.94 20.90 16.39
N GLY A 206 -7.20 21.23 15.33
CA GLY A 206 -6.85 20.31 14.23
C GLY A 206 -6.14 19.04 14.71
N MET A 207 -5.10 19.17 15.54
CA MET A 207 -4.35 18.02 16.09
C MET A 207 -5.22 17.13 16.98
N ALA A 208 -6.08 17.73 17.82
CA ALA A 208 -7.03 16.96 18.62
C ALA A 208 -8.02 16.19 17.74
N THR A 209 -8.54 16.83 16.68
CA THR A 209 -9.40 16.15 15.70
C THR A 209 -8.65 15.02 14.98
N THR A 210 -7.42 15.25 14.53
CA THR A 210 -6.67 14.23 13.79
C THR A 210 -6.19 13.08 14.69
N LEU A 211 -5.84 13.33 15.96
CA LEU A 211 -5.56 12.25 16.93
C LEU A 211 -6.82 11.45 17.26
N ALA A 212 -7.96 12.14 17.43
CA ALA A 212 -9.24 11.47 17.61
C ALA A 212 -9.56 10.59 16.40
N ASP A 213 -9.38 11.09 15.18
CA ASP A 213 -9.57 10.35 13.94
C ASP A 213 -8.60 9.17 13.81
N ALA A 214 -7.32 9.34 14.18
CA ALA A 214 -6.35 8.26 14.19
C ALA A 214 -6.74 7.15 15.18
N LYS A 215 -7.23 7.52 16.37
CA LYS A 215 -7.71 6.57 17.38
C LYS A 215 -9.01 5.89 16.97
N ILE A 216 -9.91 6.62 16.32
CA ILE A 216 -11.15 6.08 15.72
C ILE A 216 -10.78 5.05 14.65
N ASN A 217 -9.86 5.39 13.74
CA ASN A 217 -9.40 4.49 12.68
C ASN A 217 -8.64 3.28 13.20
N ALA A 218 -7.92 3.41 14.32
CA ALA A 218 -7.24 2.28 14.96
C ALA A 218 -8.20 1.32 15.69
N SER A 219 -9.33 1.84 16.19
CA SER A 219 -10.31 1.07 16.99
C SER A 219 -11.47 0.51 16.16
N ILE A 220 -11.75 1.08 14.99
CA ILE A 220 -12.77 0.59 14.06
C ILE A 220 -12.28 -0.67 13.32
N ASN A 221 -13.10 -1.72 13.29
CA ASN A 221 -12.88 -2.82 12.36
C ASN A 221 -13.29 -2.36 10.97
N HIS A 222 -12.35 -2.26 10.04
CA HIS A 222 -12.66 -1.85 8.67
C HIS A 222 -13.59 -2.82 7.93
N ASP A 223 -13.62 -4.10 8.31
CA ASP A 223 -14.45 -5.12 7.66
C ASP A 223 -15.92 -5.08 8.12
N THR A 224 -16.16 -4.74 9.39
CA THR A 224 -17.52 -4.69 9.96
C THR A 224 -18.03 -3.26 10.13
N GLY A 225 -17.17 -2.25 10.05
CA GLY A 225 -17.50 -0.86 10.38
C GLY A 225 -17.81 -0.64 11.86
N HIS A 226 -17.75 -1.69 12.68
CA HIS A 226 -18.00 -1.61 14.11
C HIS A 226 -16.70 -1.39 14.85
N PHE A 227 -16.71 -0.56 15.88
CA PHE A 227 -15.61 -0.52 16.84
C PHE A 227 -15.45 -1.90 17.47
N ASN A 228 -14.21 -2.36 17.60
CA ASN A 228 -13.93 -3.53 18.42
C ASN A 228 -14.53 -3.29 19.80
N ASP A 229 -15.34 -4.23 20.28
CA ASP A 229 -15.79 -4.24 21.68
C ASP A 229 -14.65 -4.74 22.56
N THR A 230 -13.50 -4.06 22.46
CA THR A 230 -12.56 -4.02 23.57
C THR A 230 -13.31 -3.35 24.71
N GLY A 231 -13.17 -3.87 25.95
CA GLY A 231 -13.95 -3.45 27.12
C GLY A 231 -14.02 -1.93 27.36
N ASP A 232 -13.16 -1.14 26.71
CA ASP A 232 -13.23 0.32 26.63
C ASP A 232 -14.53 0.85 26.00
N MET A 233 -15.03 0.29 24.90
CA MET A 233 -16.20 0.84 24.19
C MET A 233 -17.53 0.48 24.87
N SER A 234 -17.69 -0.75 25.36
CA SER A 234 -18.80 -1.14 26.25
C SER A 234 -18.75 -0.43 27.61
N SER A 235 -17.56 -0.01 28.08
CA SER A 235 -17.43 0.83 29.26
C SER A 235 -17.90 2.27 29.02
N VAL A 236 -17.81 2.79 27.79
CA VAL A 236 -18.17 4.17 27.45
C VAL A 236 -19.65 4.34 27.07
N ARG A 237 -20.28 3.32 26.47
CA ARG A 237 -21.68 3.42 26.03
C ARG A 237 -22.67 3.24 27.20
N GLY A 238 -23.64 4.15 27.29
CA GLY A 238 -24.78 4.02 28.21
C GLY A 238 -24.49 4.27 29.70
N LYS A 239 -23.24 4.58 30.08
CA LYS A 239 -22.92 5.00 31.44
C LYS A 239 -23.21 6.50 31.62
N PRO A 240 -23.83 6.91 32.73
CA PRO A 240 -23.99 8.32 33.03
C PRO A 240 -22.60 8.98 33.12
N LEU A 241 -22.47 10.16 32.52
CA LEU A 241 -21.25 10.98 32.63
C LEU A 241 -21.02 11.34 34.11
N ASP A 242 -19.75 11.48 34.49
CA ASP A 242 -19.39 11.89 35.85
C ASP A 242 -20.09 13.20 36.20
N ARG A 243 -20.57 13.29 37.44
CA ARG A 243 -21.34 14.45 37.92
C ARG A 243 -20.53 15.75 37.86
N GLU A 244 -19.21 15.68 38.04
CA GLU A 244 -18.30 16.81 37.86
C GLU A 244 -18.15 17.21 36.38
N HIS A 245 -18.12 16.23 35.48
CA HIS A 245 -18.07 16.45 34.04
C HIS A 245 -19.34 17.14 33.53
N LEU A 246 -20.51 16.75 34.06
CA LEU A 246 -21.78 17.42 33.78
C LEU A 246 -21.86 18.82 34.36
N ARG A 247 -21.30 19.05 35.56
CA ARG A 247 -21.25 20.38 36.19
C ARG A 247 -20.42 21.38 35.37
N ASN A 248 -19.34 20.91 34.77
CA ASN A 248 -18.40 21.74 34.00
C ASN A 248 -18.61 21.58 32.48
N CYS A 249 -19.80 21.13 32.04
CA CYS A 249 -20.07 20.80 30.63
C CYS A 249 -19.96 22.00 29.67
N THR A 250 -20.03 23.22 30.19
CA THR A 250 -19.88 24.47 29.42
C THR A 250 -18.47 25.07 29.51
N ASP A 251 -17.61 24.58 30.41
CA ASP A 251 -16.27 25.13 30.61
C ASP A 251 -15.26 24.46 29.67
N THR A 252 -14.85 25.19 28.63
CA THR A 252 -13.86 24.73 27.66
C THR A 252 -12.51 24.42 28.29
N ASN A 253 -12.11 25.13 29.35
CA ASN A 253 -10.82 24.92 30.01
C ASN A 253 -10.79 23.57 30.73
N TYR A 254 -11.91 23.21 31.37
CA TYR A 254 -12.06 21.91 32.01
C TYR A 254 -11.87 20.76 31.01
N PHE A 255 -12.55 20.83 29.85
CA PHE A 255 -12.37 19.81 28.81
C PHE A 255 -10.97 19.79 28.22
N MET A 256 -10.36 20.96 28.00
CA MET A 256 -9.01 21.04 27.47
C MET A 256 -8.00 20.36 28.41
N ASN A 257 -8.08 20.64 29.71
CA ASN A 257 -7.24 19.98 30.72
C ASN A 257 -7.52 18.47 30.81
N HIS A 258 -8.79 18.06 30.71
CA HIS A 258 -9.17 16.65 30.74
C HIS A 258 -8.68 15.89 29.52
N ILE A 259 -8.72 16.51 28.34
CA ILE A 259 -8.18 15.96 27.09
C ILE A 259 -6.66 15.79 27.21
N LEU A 260 -5.94 16.82 27.68
CA LEU A 260 -4.49 16.74 27.90
C LEU A 260 -4.12 15.60 28.85
N ASN A 261 -4.84 15.45 29.96
CA ASN A 261 -4.59 14.39 30.95
C ASN A 261 -4.95 12.99 30.42
N LYS A 262 -6.11 12.84 29.76
CA LYS A 262 -6.59 11.52 29.31
C LYS A 262 -5.91 11.01 28.05
N GLN A 263 -5.47 11.91 27.17
CA GLN A 263 -4.83 11.55 25.91
C GLN A 263 -3.29 11.54 26.03
N GLU A 264 -2.74 11.79 27.23
CA GLU A 264 -1.30 11.91 27.49
C GLU A 264 -0.61 12.90 26.51
N VAL A 265 -1.35 13.93 26.09
CA VAL A 265 -0.88 14.91 25.12
C VAL A 265 -0.19 16.05 25.86
N LEU A 266 1.02 16.38 25.42
CA LEU A 266 1.76 17.52 25.95
C LEU A 266 1.03 18.82 25.58
N PRO A 267 0.98 19.80 26.49
CA PRO A 267 0.56 21.15 26.15
C PRO A 267 1.32 21.68 24.92
N PRO A 268 0.66 22.46 24.04
CA PRO A 268 1.22 22.89 22.76
C PRO A 268 2.54 23.65 22.88
N TRP A 269 2.67 24.48 23.92
CA TRP A 269 3.91 25.22 24.17
C TRP A 269 5.05 24.29 24.60
N ILE A 270 4.77 23.19 25.31
CA ILE A 270 5.79 22.19 25.68
C ILE A 270 6.24 21.41 24.45
N ASP A 271 5.32 21.04 23.56
CA ASP A 271 5.67 20.40 22.29
C ASP A 271 6.54 21.33 21.42
N SER A 272 6.13 22.60 21.30
CA SER A 272 6.91 23.63 20.62
C SER A 272 8.29 23.82 21.26
N GLN A 273 8.39 23.78 22.60
CA GLN A 273 9.64 23.85 23.32
C GLN A 273 10.58 22.70 22.93
N GLN A 274 10.09 21.46 22.98
CA GLN A 274 10.87 20.27 22.61
C GLN A 274 11.29 20.30 21.15
N SER A 275 10.39 20.72 20.26
CA SER A 275 10.66 20.86 18.83
C SER A 275 11.78 21.86 18.57
N ILE A 276 11.72 23.05 19.19
CA ILE A 276 12.77 24.07 19.07
C ILE A 276 14.11 23.54 19.59
N ASP A 277 14.12 22.87 20.74
CA ASP A 277 15.36 22.33 21.31
C ASP A 277 15.99 21.26 20.42
N ARG A 278 15.17 20.36 19.84
CA ARG A 278 15.64 19.37 18.85
C ARG A 278 16.22 20.07 17.62
N GLN A 279 15.51 21.03 17.05
CA GLN A 279 15.97 21.74 15.85
C GLN A 279 17.26 22.55 16.09
N ILE A 280 17.43 23.15 17.27
CA ILE A 280 18.68 23.83 17.65
C ILE A 280 19.82 22.83 17.77
N ILE A 281 19.59 21.69 18.45
CA ILE A 281 20.61 20.64 18.59
C ILE A 281 21.03 20.11 17.23
N ASP A 282 20.07 19.83 16.34
CA ASP A 282 20.35 19.31 15.00
C ASP A 282 21.09 20.32 14.15
N PHE A 283 20.64 21.58 14.13
CA PHE A 283 21.35 22.67 13.47
C PHE A 283 22.81 22.76 13.92
N ARG A 284 23.04 22.75 15.24
CA ARG A 284 24.37 22.83 15.83
C ARG A 284 25.24 21.61 15.47
N LYS A 285 24.68 20.40 15.52
CA LYS A 285 25.36 19.16 15.10
C LYS A 285 25.74 19.17 13.61
N THR A 286 24.86 19.66 12.74
CA THR A 286 25.15 19.77 11.31
C THR A 286 26.37 20.65 11.07
N ILE A 287 26.42 21.84 11.69
CA ILE A 287 27.54 22.75 11.57
C ILE A 287 28.81 22.18 12.21
N ASP A 288 28.71 21.51 13.36
CA ASP A 288 29.87 20.85 13.99
C ASP A 288 30.50 19.82 13.04
N ASN A 289 29.67 19.01 12.39
CA ASN A 289 30.14 17.97 11.46
C ASN A 289 30.81 18.58 10.23
N GLU A 290 30.29 19.69 9.70
CA GLU A 290 30.91 20.40 8.58
C GLU A 290 32.25 21.03 8.99
N TRP A 291 32.33 21.64 10.18
CA TRP A 291 33.60 22.14 10.74
C TRP A 291 34.61 21.01 10.94
N PHE A 292 34.18 19.89 11.53
CA PHE A 292 35.03 18.72 11.74
C PHE A 292 35.59 18.20 10.41
N LYS A 293 34.74 18.00 9.40
CA LYS A 293 35.16 17.57 8.06
C LYS A 293 36.17 18.55 7.48
N PHE A 294 35.86 19.84 7.49
CA PHE A 294 36.72 20.87 6.94
C PHE A 294 38.10 20.88 7.60
N LEU A 295 38.15 20.94 8.93
CA LEU A 295 39.39 20.90 9.70
C LEU A 295 40.15 19.59 9.43
N PHE A 296 39.48 18.44 9.53
CA PHE A 296 40.11 17.15 9.37
C PHE A 296 40.70 16.94 7.96
N TYR A 297 39.98 17.33 6.90
CA TYR A 297 40.49 17.22 5.53
C TYR A 297 41.64 18.18 5.24
N ASN A 298 41.61 19.40 5.79
CA ASN A 298 42.75 20.32 5.68
C ASN A 298 44.00 19.80 6.41
N LEU A 299 43.81 18.99 7.46
CA LEU A 299 44.90 18.42 8.26
C LEU A 299 45.41 17.09 7.75
N LYS A 300 44.61 16.34 6.98
CA LYS A 300 44.93 15.01 6.49
C LYS A 300 45.26 15.00 4.98
N PRO A 301 46.51 15.28 4.60
CA PRO A 301 47.01 14.89 3.29
C PRO A 301 47.02 13.36 3.14
N ALA A 302 46.92 12.88 1.89
CA ALA A 302 46.80 11.47 1.55
C ALA A 302 47.92 10.55 2.06
N SER A 303 49.06 11.10 2.50
CA SER A 303 50.28 10.38 2.85
C SER A 303 50.70 10.46 4.33
N ILE A 304 49.90 11.06 5.21
CA ILE A 304 50.30 11.30 6.60
C ILE A 304 49.79 10.23 7.58
N SER A 305 50.69 9.81 8.48
CA SER A 305 50.42 8.84 9.55
C SER A 305 49.40 9.37 10.58
N ARG A 306 48.64 8.46 11.20
CA ARG A 306 47.65 8.75 12.26
C ARG A 306 48.23 9.65 13.36
N ASP A 307 49.39 9.31 13.89
CA ASP A 307 50.01 10.03 15.02
C ASP A 307 50.46 11.45 14.65
N ALA A 308 50.84 11.66 13.38
CA ALA A 308 51.20 12.97 12.87
C ALA A 308 49.97 13.88 12.71
N VAL A 309 48.80 13.33 12.33
CA VAL A 309 47.53 14.08 12.33
C VAL A 309 47.13 14.47 13.75
N LEU A 310 47.19 13.54 14.71
CA LEU A 310 46.86 13.79 16.12
C LEU A 310 47.75 14.88 16.74
N SER A 311 49.05 14.83 16.46
CA SER A 311 50.01 15.86 16.92
C SER A 311 49.70 17.26 16.35
N ARG A 312 49.13 17.32 15.14
CA ARG A 312 48.71 18.60 14.53
C ARG A 312 47.40 19.11 15.13
N ILE A 313 46.48 18.21 15.48
CA ILE A 313 45.25 18.55 16.20
C ILE A 313 45.57 19.13 17.58
N ASP A 314 46.54 18.58 18.30
CA ASP A 314 46.95 19.11 19.62
C ASP A 314 47.48 20.54 19.53
N LYS A 315 48.18 20.89 18.44
CA LYS A 315 48.65 22.26 18.17
C LYS A 315 47.49 23.24 17.90
N ILE A 316 46.39 22.76 17.33
CA ILE A 316 45.19 23.58 17.06
C ILE A 316 44.41 23.80 18.35
N SER A 317 44.27 22.77 19.17
CA SER A 317 43.68 22.87 20.50
C SER A 317 44.39 23.91 21.37
N GLY A 318 45.73 23.99 21.26
CA GLY A 318 46.52 25.01 21.96
C GLY A 318 46.35 26.45 21.45
N ASN A 319 45.96 26.67 20.20
CA ASN A 319 45.82 28.00 19.59
C ASN A 319 44.62 28.08 18.62
N PRO A 320 43.37 28.08 19.13
CA PRO A 320 42.17 28.02 18.30
C PRO A 320 41.98 29.25 17.41
N SER A 321 42.45 30.44 17.80
CA SER A 321 42.28 31.66 17.01
C SER A 321 42.99 31.62 15.66
N ASN A 322 44.15 30.96 15.58
CA ASN A 322 45.00 30.97 14.39
C ASN A 322 44.49 30.06 13.27
N TYR A 323 43.63 29.10 13.61
CA TYR A 323 43.06 28.14 12.67
C TYR A 323 41.58 28.44 12.38
N TYR A 324 41.12 29.65 12.71
CA TYR A 324 39.79 30.11 12.35
C TYR A 324 39.80 30.54 10.89
N ASP A 325 39.25 29.71 10.02
CA ASP A 325 39.28 29.95 8.59
C ASP A 325 38.16 30.90 8.15
N SER A 326 38.56 32.02 7.53
CA SER A 326 37.64 33.01 6.98
C SER A 326 36.90 32.51 5.73
N GLU A 327 37.48 31.57 4.98
CA GLU A 327 36.86 31.04 3.77
C GLU A 327 35.65 30.16 4.12
N PHE A 328 35.83 29.22 5.05
CA PHE A 328 34.72 28.40 5.56
C PHE A 328 33.62 29.26 6.18
N TYR A 329 34.01 30.27 6.96
CA TYR A 329 33.06 31.22 7.54
C TYR A 329 32.21 31.91 6.47
N SER A 330 32.84 32.47 5.44
CA SER A 330 32.12 33.16 4.34
C SER A 330 31.16 32.23 3.58
N ARG A 331 31.55 30.97 3.38
CA ARG A 331 30.74 29.97 2.69
C ARG A 331 29.52 29.56 3.51
N GLN A 332 29.70 29.37 4.81
CA GLN A 332 28.65 28.81 5.69
C GLN A 332 27.71 29.87 6.27
N LEU A 333 28.15 31.14 6.32
CA LEU A 333 27.41 32.25 6.89
C LEU A 333 26.01 32.45 6.27
N PRO A 334 25.81 32.45 4.93
CA PRO A 334 24.48 32.62 4.34
C PRO A 334 23.48 31.57 4.81
N TYR A 335 23.90 30.31 4.87
CA TYR A 335 23.08 29.21 5.38
C TYR A 335 22.71 29.42 6.86
N VAL A 336 23.70 29.80 7.68
CA VAL A 336 23.47 30.03 9.11
C VAL A 336 22.52 31.21 9.34
N ILE A 337 22.61 32.28 8.55
CA ILE A 337 21.69 33.41 8.63
C ILE A 337 20.25 32.97 8.38
N GLU A 338 19.98 32.28 7.28
CA GLU A 338 18.62 31.84 6.97
C GLU A 338 18.10 30.82 7.99
N LYS A 339 18.94 29.88 8.42
CA LYS A 339 18.54 28.87 9.41
C LYS A 339 18.27 29.49 10.79
N THR A 340 19.11 30.41 11.23
CA THR A 340 18.89 31.12 12.51
C THR A 340 17.69 32.06 12.44
N LYS A 341 17.40 32.68 11.29
CA LYS A 341 16.17 33.44 11.07
C LYS A 341 14.93 32.56 11.22
N ALA A 342 14.93 31.37 10.63
CA ALA A 342 13.84 30.40 10.80
C ALA A 342 13.69 29.97 12.27
N LEU A 343 14.78 29.63 12.96
CA LEU A 343 14.75 29.28 14.39
C LEU A 343 14.29 30.45 15.27
N ASN A 344 14.68 31.67 14.95
CA ASN A 344 14.27 32.87 15.68
C ASN A 344 12.77 33.19 15.51
N ASN A 345 12.18 32.85 14.36
CA ASN A 345 10.73 32.93 14.17
C ASN A 345 10.02 31.90 15.07
N LEU A 346 10.50 30.66 15.11
CA LEU A 346 9.95 29.63 16.02
C LEU A 346 10.09 30.03 17.49
N ILE A 347 11.24 30.59 17.89
CA ILE A 347 11.46 31.10 19.25
C ILE A 347 10.49 32.24 19.56
N ARG A 348 10.22 33.13 18.60
CA ARG A 348 9.22 34.21 18.77
C ARG A 348 7.84 33.61 19.00
N ASP A 349 7.41 32.67 18.17
CA ASP A 349 6.10 32.04 18.29
C ASP A 349 5.94 31.28 19.62
N TYR A 350 6.96 30.53 20.02
CA TYR A 350 7.00 29.87 21.31
C TYR A 350 6.91 30.86 22.47
N ASN A 351 7.66 31.96 22.43
CA ASN A 351 7.62 32.98 23.48
C ASN A 351 6.25 33.70 23.54
N LEU A 352 5.49 33.72 22.45
CA LEU A 352 4.11 34.22 22.45
C LEU A 352 3.13 33.24 23.11
N GLN A 353 3.39 31.94 23.02
CA GLN A 353 2.56 30.88 23.60
C GLN A 353 2.94 30.54 25.05
N SER A 354 4.15 30.89 25.48
CA SER A 354 4.67 30.51 26.80
C SER A 354 3.92 31.25 27.92
N PRO A 355 3.48 30.54 28.97
CA PRO A 355 2.72 31.14 30.06
C PRO A 355 3.56 32.07 30.96
N SER A 356 4.89 31.97 30.92
CA SER A 356 5.79 32.74 31.79
C SER A 356 7.03 33.22 31.07
N SER A 357 7.39 34.48 31.32
CA SER A 357 8.59 35.13 30.77
C SER A 357 9.90 34.48 31.20
N SER A 358 9.90 33.75 32.33
CA SER A 358 11.09 33.04 32.80
C SER A 358 11.48 31.86 31.90
N ILE A 359 10.54 31.33 31.12
CA ILE A 359 10.74 30.16 30.25
C ILE A 359 11.03 30.61 28.81
N HIS A 360 11.07 31.93 28.55
CA HIS A 360 11.33 32.45 27.22
C HIS A 360 12.73 32.06 26.73
N LYS A 361 12.81 31.64 25.47
CA LYS A 361 14.08 31.35 24.80
C LYS A 361 14.65 32.61 24.18
N PHE A 362 15.97 32.75 24.25
CA PHE A 362 16.68 33.87 23.64
C PHE A 362 16.92 33.64 22.15
N LYS A 363 16.90 34.74 21.38
CA LYS A 363 17.21 34.71 19.96
C LYS A 363 18.68 34.33 19.72
N LEU A 364 18.89 33.51 18.70
CA LEU A 364 20.21 33.10 18.24
C LEU A 364 20.82 34.20 17.35
N ARG A 365 22.12 34.44 17.52
CA ARG A 365 22.90 35.36 16.68
C ARG A 365 23.82 34.54 15.75
N PRO A 366 23.73 34.71 14.41
CA PRO A 366 24.48 33.90 13.44
C PRO A 366 25.98 33.81 13.73
N GLU A 367 26.62 34.95 13.92
CA GLU A 367 28.08 35.06 14.06
C GLU A 367 28.58 34.43 15.35
N ILE A 368 27.85 34.67 16.45
CA ILE A 368 28.18 34.13 17.77
C ILE A 368 27.98 32.62 17.80
N GLU A 369 26.92 32.10 17.17
CA GLU A 369 26.71 30.66 17.08
C GLU A 369 27.84 30.00 16.28
N LEU A 370 28.22 30.53 15.11
CA LEU A 370 29.36 30.00 14.34
C LEU A 370 30.65 29.95 15.16
N ARG A 371 30.94 31.02 15.92
CA ARG A 371 32.13 31.06 16.78
C ARG A 371 32.07 30.03 17.90
N LYS A 372 30.95 29.95 18.62
CA LYS A 372 30.75 28.97 19.69
C LYS A 372 30.87 27.53 19.19
N LEU A 373 30.36 27.27 17.99
CA LEU A 373 30.43 25.96 17.35
C LEU A 373 31.86 25.60 16.98
N TYR A 374 32.60 26.55 16.42
CA TYR A 374 34.03 26.38 16.18
C TYR A 374 34.78 26.02 17.48
N ASP A 375 34.64 26.81 18.53
CA ASP A 375 35.33 26.58 19.81
C ASP A 375 34.97 25.20 20.39
N ARG A 376 33.71 24.80 20.28
CA ARG A 376 33.25 23.45 20.67
C ARG A 376 33.88 22.36 19.82
N THR A 377 33.88 22.49 18.49
CA THR A 377 34.48 21.47 17.61
C THR A 377 35.97 21.32 17.85
N VAL A 378 36.71 22.40 18.09
CA VAL A 378 38.13 22.34 18.41
C VAL A 378 38.37 21.58 19.72
N SER A 379 37.53 21.79 20.73
CA SER A 379 37.63 21.05 22.00
C SER A 379 37.39 19.54 21.83
N THR A 380 36.50 19.14 20.92
CA THR A 380 36.15 17.74 20.67
C THR A 380 36.90 17.11 19.48
N LEU A 381 37.76 17.87 18.79
CA LEU A 381 38.35 17.50 17.50
C LEU A 381 39.18 16.22 17.60
N ARG A 382 39.93 16.08 18.70
CA ARG A 382 40.79 14.92 18.97
C ARG A 382 39.97 13.63 19.08
N ASP A 383 38.91 13.65 19.89
CA ASP A 383 38.04 12.50 20.12
C ASP A 383 37.28 12.12 18.84
N GLN A 384 36.79 13.12 18.10
CA GLN A 384 36.12 12.90 16.81
C GLN A 384 37.09 12.32 15.77
N ALA A 385 38.35 12.75 15.74
CA ALA A 385 39.37 12.19 14.85
C ALA A 385 39.70 10.74 15.20
N LEU A 386 39.85 10.41 16.49
CA LEU A 386 40.07 9.04 16.95
C LEU A 386 38.90 8.12 16.56
N ALA A 387 37.67 8.54 16.85
CA ALA A 387 36.46 7.81 16.46
C ALA A 387 36.37 7.63 14.93
N TRP A 388 36.82 8.61 14.14
CA TRP A 388 36.88 8.48 12.69
C TRP A 388 37.87 7.39 12.25
N TYR A 389 39.07 7.34 12.84
CA TYR A 389 40.06 6.30 12.53
C TYR A 389 39.58 4.90 12.96
N GLU A 390 38.95 4.78 14.13
CA GLU A 390 38.35 3.52 14.59
C GLU A 390 37.25 3.03 13.64
N ASN A 391 36.39 3.93 13.16
CA ASN A 391 35.36 3.60 12.18
C ASN A 391 35.96 3.17 10.84
N GLU A 392 37.03 3.82 10.39
CA GLU A 392 37.77 3.46 9.18
C GLU A 392 38.44 2.08 9.31
N GLU A 393 39.06 1.78 10.45
CA GLU A 393 39.62 0.46 10.75
C GLU A 393 38.52 -0.61 10.79
N ALA A 394 37.41 -0.35 11.47
CA ALA A 394 36.25 -1.24 11.50
C ALA A 394 35.66 -1.48 10.10
N ALA A 395 35.60 -0.45 9.25
CA ALA A 395 35.14 -0.56 7.86
C ALA A 395 36.09 -1.44 7.02
N LYS A 396 37.41 -1.27 7.16
CA LYS A 396 38.41 -2.13 6.49
C LYS A 396 38.32 -3.58 6.95
N GLN A 397 38.09 -3.81 8.25
CA GLN A 397 37.89 -5.17 8.78
C GLN A 397 36.59 -5.82 8.26
N ARG A 398 35.53 -5.04 8.06
CA ARG A 398 34.29 -5.51 7.42
C ARG A 398 34.51 -5.87 5.95
N GLN A 399 35.36 -5.12 5.23
CA GLN A 399 35.68 -5.40 3.83
C GLN A 399 36.63 -6.58 3.65
N SER A 400 37.62 -6.74 4.54
CA SER A 400 38.57 -7.86 4.50
C SER A 400 37.95 -9.20 4.92
N ASN A 401 36.90 -9.15 5.74
CA ASN A 401 36.15 -10.32 6.17
C ASN A 401 34.73 -10.28 5.62
N PRO A 402 34.51 -10.63 4.33
CA PRO A 402 33.18 -10.83 3.80
C PRO A 402 32.65 -12.15 4.37
N LYS A 403 32.35 -12.17 5.68
CA LYS A 403 31.56 -13.24 6.25
C LYS A 403 30.26 -13.25 5.47
N ASN A 404 30.00 -14.40 4.85
CA ASN A 404 28.78 -14.77 4.16
C ASN A 404 27.64 -14.76 5.19
N TYR A 405 27.22 -13.58 5.65
CA TYR A 405 25.98 -13.41 6.38
C TYR A 405 24.89 -13.62 5.36
N LYS A 406 24.51 -14.89 5.17
CA LYS A 406 23.13 -15.23 4.85
C LYS A 406 22.30 -14.67 5.99
N SER A 407 21.92 -13.40 5.89
CA SER A 407 20.92 -12.83 6.78
C SER A 407 19.62 -13.54 6.46
N GLU A 408 19.17 -14.40 7.38
CA GLU A 408 17.81 -14.94 7.45
C GLU A 408 16.82 -13.81 7.79
N SER A 409 16.80 -12.74 7.00
CA SER A 409 15.81 -11.67 7.10
C SER A 409 15.17 -11.50 5.72
N MET A 410 13.90 -11.88 5.63
CA MET A 410 13.05 -11.72 4.44
C MET A 410 12.82 -10.25 4.02
N PHE A 411 13.33 -9.27 4.77
CA PHE A 411 13.14 -7.84 4.49
C PHE A 411 14.38 -7.12 3.92
N GLY A 412 15.52 -7.79 3.74
CA GLY A 412 16.74 -7.19 3.20
C GLY A 412 16.75 -6.94 1.67
N LEU A 413 15.67 -7.29 0.96
CA LEU A 413 15.61 -7.20 -0.51
C LEU A 413 15.25 -5.80 -1.05
N PHE A 414 14.82 -4.88 -0.19
CA PHE A 414 14.34 -3.55 -0.60
C PHE A 414 15.28 -2.38 -0.29
N ASP A 415 16.38 -2.60 0.44
CA ASP A 415 17.23 -1.51 0.94
C ASP A 415 18.59 -1.38 0.21
N SER A 416 18.85 -2.18 -0.83
CA SER A 416 20.11 -2.11 -1.59
C SER A 416 20.04 -1.34 -2.91
N ASN A 417 18.92 -0.67 -3.20
CA ASN A 417 18.78 0.13 -4.42
C ASN A 417 18.19 1.53 -4.13
N GLY A 418 18.73 2.18 -3.11
CA GLY A 418 18.54 3.61 -2.84
C GLY A 418 19.67 4.42 -3.46
N GLY A 419 19.36 5.14 -4.55
CA GLY A 419 20.29 5.97 -5.28
C GLY A 419 20.93 7.07 -4.44
N SER A 420 22.26 7.15 -4.51
CA SER A 420 23.00 8.39 -4.28
C SER A 420 23.47 8.90 -5.65
N GLY A 421 22.73 9.88 -6.17
CA GLY A 421 23.19 10.73 -7.25
C GLY A 421 24.17 11.75 -6.71
N GLY A 422 25.40 11.73 -7.23
CA GLY A 422 26.47 12.64 -6.84
C GLY A 422 27.76 12.33 -7.59
N GLY A 423 27.68 12.19 -8.91
CA GLY A 423 28.84 11.96 -9.78
C GLY A 423 29.55 13.26 -10.12
N SER A 424 30.65 13.53 -9.42
CA SER A 424 31.74 14.35 -9.93
C SER A 424 32.58 13.52 -10.88
N SER A 425 32.82 14.05 -12.07
CA SER A 425 33.69 13.51 -13.11
C SER A 425 35.13 13.33 -12.60
N ASN A 426 35.68 12.11 -12.68
CA ASN A 426 36.98 11.93 -13.34
C ASN A 426 37.25 10.49 -13.79
N SER A 427 38.06 10.44 -14.84
CA SER A 427 38.47 9.36 -15.74
C SER A 427 39.10 8.08 -15.16
N ASN A 428 39.04 7.05 -16.01
CA ASN A 428 39.91 5.86 -16.13
C ASN A 428 39.58 4.61 -15.31
N ALA A 429 39.01 3.60 -15.97
CA ALA A 429 39.75 2.38 -16.37
C ALA A 429 38.76 1.26 -16.74
N ASN A 430 39.03 0.62 -17.89
CA ASN A 430 38.34 -0.57 -18.38
C ASN A 430 38.38 -1.72 -17.35
N GLY A 431 37.22 -2.33 -17.11
CA GLY A 431 37.09 -3.49 -16.23
C GLY A 431 35.70 -4.11 -16.27
N VAL A 432 35.20 -4.46 -17.46
CA VAL A 432 34.02 -5.31 -17.61
C VAL A 432 34.33 -6.67 -17.01
N ARG A 433 33.90 -6.92 -15.77
CA ARG A 433 33.92 -8.25 -15.15
C ARG A 433 32.84 -9.10 -15.82
N GLN A 434 33.21 -9.85 -16.85
CA GLN A 434 32.39 -10.98 -17.33
C GLN A 434 32.23 -11.98 -16.18
N ARG A 435 30.99 -12.21 -15.74
CA ARG A 435 30.68 -13.33 -14.83
C ARG A 435 30.80 -14.63 -15.62
N VAL A 436 31.68 -15.51 -15.18
CA VAL A 436 31.76 -16.90 -15.67
C VAL A 436 30.47 -17.61 -15.24
N PRO A 437 29.71 -18.25 -16.14
CA PRO A 437 28.52 -19.01 -15.76
C PRO A 437 28.93 -20.32 -15.10
N GLU A 438 28.80 -20.41 -13.78
CA GLU A 438 28.92 -21.67 -13.06
C GLU A 438 27.77 -22.61 -13.46
N LYS A 439 28.10 -23.84 -13.87
CA LYS A 439 27.11 -24.87 -14.22
C LYS A 439 26.39 -25.35 -12.96
N LEU A 440 25.15 -24.89 -12.77
CA LEU A 440 24.26 -25.34 -11.71
C LEU A 440 23.92 -26.84 -11.90
N HIS A 441 24.42 -27.69 -11.01
CA HIS A 441 24.13 -29.14 -11.00
C HIS A 441 22.78 -29.46 -10.31
N LEU A 442 21.72 -28.75 -10.69
CA LEU A 442 20.37 -28.87 -10.13
C LEU A 442 19.89 -30.33 -10.08
N TRP A 443 20.12 -31.08 -11.16
CA TRP A 443 19.69 -32.47 -11.29
C TRP A 443 20.49 -33.46 -10.43
N LYS A 444 21.73 -33.12 -10.04
CA LYS A 444 22.53 -33.96 -9.14
C LYS A 444 22.05 -33.82 -7.70
N SER A 445 21.75 -32.58 -7.28
CA SER A 445 21.16 -32.28 -5.97
C SER A 445 19.75 -32.86 -5.81
N ILE A 446 18.90 -32.83 -6.86
CA ILE A 446 17.58 -33.46 -6.80
C ILE A 446 17.70 -34.99 -6.68
N LYS A 447 18.69 -35.61 -7.33
CA LYS A 447 18.89 -37.06 -7.29
C LYS A 447 19.42 -37.57 -5.94
N GLU A 448 20.20 -36.76 -5.22
CA GLU A 448 20.66 -37.09 -3.85
C GLU A 448 19.55 -36.96 -2.80
N MET A 449 18.56 -36.10 -3.01
CA MET A 449 17.44 -35.94 -2.07
C MET A 449 16.44 -37.11 -2.05
N PHE A 450 16.41 -37.94 -3.08
CA PHE A 450 15.50 -39.09 -3.20
C PHE A 450 16.19 -40.44 -3.03
N LYS A 451 17.37 -40.46 -2.39
CA LYS A 451 18.14 -41.67 -2.11
C LYS A 451 18.13 -42.03 -0.64
#